data_AF-A0A9R0SWZ3-F1
#
_entry.id   AF-A0A9R0SWZ3-F1
#
_cell.length_a   1.000
_cell.length_b   1.000
_cell.length_c   1.000
_cell.angle_alpha   90.00
_cell.angle_beta   90.00
_cell.angle_gamma   90.00
#
_symmetry.space_group_name_H-M   'P 1'
#
loop_
_entity.id
_entity.type
_entity.pdbx_description
1 polymer ?
#
loop_
_entity_poly.entity_id
_entity_poly.type
_entity_poly.pdbx_seq_one_letter_code
_entity_poly.pdbx_strand_id
1 'polypeptide(L)'
;MGLAFEIGPLKFVLAPYSGGLPELVYNPYSWTKMANILLLDSPVGSGFSFARDPKGYYVGDYSSSSQVQTFLNKWFTDHPQYLSNPFYIGGDSYAGKVIPLIAQGISEGIDMRQQPVINLKASY
;
A
#
# COMPACT_ATOMS: atom_id res chain seq x y z
N MET A 1 3.19 -5.23 -8.54
CA MET A 1 4.60 -5.21 -9.01
C MET A 1 5.59 -5.18 -7.85
N GLY A 2 5.47 -4.18 -6.95
CA GLY A 2 6.30 -3.98 -5.75
C GLY A 2 6.76 -5.24 -5.00
N LEU A 3 5.86 -6.21 -4.76
CA LEU A 3 6.16 -7.40 -3.97
C LEU A 3 7.23 -8.32 -4.58
N ALA A 4 7.10 -8.62 -5.87
CA ALA A 4 7.82 -9.75 -6.49
C ALA A 4 8.82 -9.33 -7.57
N PHE A 5 8.72 -8.10 -8.06
CA PHE A 5 9.56 -7.61 -9.16
C PHE A 5 10.45 -6.42 -8.77
N GLU A 6 10.23 -5.82 -7.59
CA GLU A 6 10.92 -4.61 -7.14
C GLU A 6 11.51 -4.79 -5.74
N ILE A 7 10.84 -4.24 -4.71
CA ILE A 7 11.39 -4.02 -3.38
C ILE A 7 11.07 -5.15 -2.39
N GLY A 8 10.14 -6.04 -2.71
CA GLY A 8 9.72 -7.09 -1.79
C GLY A 8 10.75 -8.22 -1.61
N PRO A 9 10.48 -9.14 -0.65
CA PRO A 9 11.46 -10.09 -0.13
C PRO A 9 11.74 -11.27 -1.05
N LEU A 10 10.89 -11.50 -2.05
CA LEU A 10 10.94 -12.66 -2.95
C LEU A 10 10.90 -12.20 -4.41
N LYS A 11 11.46 -13.01 -5.30
CA LYS A 11 11.39 -12.86 -6.74
C LYS A 11 11.00 -14.18 -7.38
N PHE A 12 10.30 -14.11 -8.51
CA PHE A 12 10.07 -15.29 -9.34
C PHE A 12 11.36 -15.70 -10.05
N VAL A 13 11.61 -17.00 -10.10
CA VAL A 13 12.62 -17.56 -11.00
C VAL A 13 12.09 -17.48 -12.43
N LEU A 14 12.84 -16.81 -13.32
CA LEU A 14 12.48 -16.71 -14.73
C LEU A 14 12.89 -18.00 -15.45
N ALA A 15 11.93 -18.90 -15.61
CA ALA A 15 12.08 -20.16 -16.32
C ALA A 15 10.86 -20.45 -17.21
N PRO A 16 11.00 -21.26 -18.28
CA PRO A 16 9.86 -21.72 -19.06
C PRO A 16 8.80 -22.40 -18.19
N TYR A 17 7.53 -22.11 -18.43
CA TYR A 17 6.44 -22.69 -17.66
C TYR A 17 6.36 -24.20 -17.90
N SER A 18 6.53 -24.96 -16.83
CA SER A 18 6.56 -26.44 -16.84
C SER A 18 5.26 -27.08 -16.35
N GLY A 19 4.20 -26.30 -16.11
CA GLY A 19 2.91 -26.80 -15.62
C GLY A 19 2.77 -26.85 -14.09
N GLY A 20 3.81 -26.45 -13.33
CA GLY A 20 3.81 -26.39 -11.87
C GLY A 20 3.67 -24.98 -11.30
N LEU A 21 3.77 -24.86 -9.97
CA LEU A 21 3.86 -23.55 -9.32
C LEU A 21 5.18 -22.85 -9.70
N PRO A 22 5.17 -21.51 -9.82
CA PRO A 22 6.40 -20.76 -10.05
C PRO A 22 7.31 -20.87 -8.83
N GLU A 23 8.62 -21.00 -9.08
CA GLU A 23 9.61 -21.02 -8.02
C GLU A 23 9.92 -19.60 -7.53
N LEU A 24 10.14 -19.47 -6.22
CA LEU A 24 10.47 -18.20 -5.56
C LEU A 24 11.87 -18.26 -4.95
N VAL A 25 12.63 -17.18 -5.13
CA VAL A 25 13.95 -16.99 -4.53
C VAL A 25 13.99 -15.70 -3.73
N TYR A 26 14.84 -15.64 -2.71
CA TYR A 26 15.02 -14.44 -1.90
C TYR A 26 15.59 -13.27 -2.72
N ASN A 27 15.06 -12.08 -2.48
CA ASN A 27 15.62 -10.83 -2.97
C ASN A 27 16.66 -10.31 -1.97
N PRO A 28 17.98 -10.37 -2.27
CA PRO A 28 19.01 -9.91 -1.35
C PRO A 28 18.95 -8.39 -1.10
N TYR A 29 18.28 -7.62 -1.97
CA TYR A 29 18.16 -6.17 -1.89
C TYR A 29 16.77 -5.70 -1.44
N SER A 30 16.00 -6.57 -0.78
CA SER A 30 14.66 -6.20 -0.33
C SER A 30 14.66 -5.09 0.72
N TRP A 31 13.72 -4.15 0.58
CA TRP A 31 13.49 -3.09 1.55
C TRP A 31 12.94 -3.60 2.88
N THR A 32 12.38 -4.82 2.90
CA THR A 32 11.93 -5.47 4.14
C THR A 32 13.07 -5.75 5.13
N LYS A 33 14.33 -5.69 4.69
CA LYS A 33 15.51 -5.76 5.56
C LYS A 33 15.71 -4.51 6.42
N MET A 34 15.12 -3.38 6.03
CA MET A 34 15.33 -2.07 6.64
C MET A 34 14.05 -1.47 7.23
N ALA A 35 12.88 -1.92 6.79
CA ALA A 35 11.59 -1.40 7.22
C ALA A 35 10.48 -2.46 7.18
N ASN A 36 9.40 -2.22 7.93
CA ASN A 36 8.15 -2.94 7.73
C ASN A 36 7.47 -2.37 6.48
N ILE A 37 7.11 -3.23 5.52
CA ILE A 37 6.55 -2.81 4.23
C ILE A 37 5.11 -3.30 4.11
N LEU A 38 4.18 -2.38 3.85
CA LEU A 38 2.79 -2.66 3.50
C LEU A 38 2.60 -2.44 2.00
N LEU A 39 2.15 -3.47 1.31
CA LEU A 39 1.83 -3.40 -0.13
C LEU A 39 0.32 -3.48 -0.28
N LEU A 40 -0.26 -2.42 -0.83
CA LEU A 40 -1.70 -2.27 -0.96
C LEU A 40 -2.10 -2.29 -2.43
N ASP A 41 -2.96 -3.24 -2.79
CA ASP A 41 -3.64 -3.24 -4.08
C ASP A 41 -4.76 -2.18 -4.05
N SER A 42 -4.55 -1.09 -4.79
CA SER A 42 -5.48 0.04 -4.90
C SER A 42 -5.43 0.61 -6.32
N PRO A 43 -6.53 1.16 -6.87
CA PRO A 43 -7.89 1.20 -6.30
C PRO A 43 -8.59 -0.16 -6.29
N VAL A 44 -9.87 -0.18 -5.91
CA VAL A 44 -10.71 -1.38 -6.05
C VAL A 44 -10.76 -1.82 -7.53
N GLY A 45 -10.62 -3.12 -7.75
CA GLY A 45 -10.39 -3.72 -9.07
C GLY A 45 -8.92 -3.96 -9.41
N SER A 46 -7.98 -3.40 -8.67
CA SER A 46 -6.55 -3.73 -8.80
C SER A 46 -6.22 -5.01 -8.05
N GLY A 47 -5.54 -5.95 -8.72
CA GLY A 47 -4.99 -7.16 -8.09
C GLY A 47 -6.03 -7.97 -7.33
N PHE A 48 -5.88 -8.07 -6.01
CA PHE A 48 -6.79 -8.80 -5.14
C PHE A 48 -7.89 -7.94 -4.49
N SER A 49 -7.91 -6.64 -4.74
CA SER A 49 -8.95 -5.74 -4.21
C SER A 49 -10.20 -5.77 -5.09
N PHE A 50 -11.36 -6.10 -4.52
CA PHE A 50 -12.63 -6.19 -5.26
C PHE A 50 -13.82 -5.64 -4.48
N ALA A 51 -14.88 -5.24 -5.19
CA ALA A 51 -16.17 -4.85 -4.63
C ALA A 51 -17.24 -5.87 -5.02
N ARG A 52 -18.19 -6.13 -4.11
CA ARG A 52 -19.36 -6.97 -4.42
C ARG A 52 -20.42 -6.22 -5.21
N ASP A 53 -20.53 -4.92 -4.98
CA ASP A 53 -21.39 -4.03 -5.75
C ASP A 53 -20.62 -3.53 -6.98
N PRO A 54 -21.12 -3.76 -8.22
CA PRO A 54 -20.51 -3.21 -9.43
C PRO A 54 -20.31 -1.69 -9.39
N LYS A 55 -21.16 -0.95 -8.67
CA LYS A 55 -20.98 0.50 -8.50
C LYS A 55 -19.73 0.87 -7.71
N GLY A 56 -19.22 -0.06 -6.90
CA GLY A 56 -17.97 0.13 -6.16
C GLY A 56 -16.76 0.36 -7.05
N TYR A 57 -16.80 -0.07 -8.31
CA TYR A 57 -15.70 0.11 -9.28
C TYR A 57 -15.67 1.50 -9.92
N TYR A 58 -16.70 2.34 -9.74
CA TYR A 58 -16.71 3.72 -10.24
C TYR A 58 -15.91 4.64 -9.30
N VAL A 59 -14.59 4.57 -9.40
CA VAL A 59 -13.65 5.35 -8.58
C VAL A 59 -12.73 6.19 -9.44
N GLY A 60 -12.43 7.41 -8.98
CA GLY A 60 -11.36 8.28 -9.47
C GLY A 60 -10.37 8.63 -8.37
N ASP A 61 -9.37 9.45 -8.71
CA ASP A 61 -8.22 9.77 -7.85
C ASP A 61 -8.59 10.18 -6.41
N TYR A 62 -9.60 11.04 -6.23
CA TYR A 62 -10.05 11.48 -4.90
C TYR A 62 -10.71 10.35 -4.10
N SER A 63 -11.65 9.63 -4.72
CA SER A 63 -12.37 8.54 -4.06
C SER A 63 -11.45 7.36 -3.72
N SER A 64 -10.50 7.01 -4.59
CA SER A 64 -9.53 5.95 -4.32
C SER A 64 -8.56 6.35 -3.21
N SER A 65 -8.11 7.60 -3.19
CA SER A 65 -7.25 8.12 -2.13
C SER A 65 -7.95 8.11 -0.76
N SER A 66 -9.22 8.51 -0.72
CA SER A 66 -10.04 8.45 0.50
C SER A 66 -10.29 7.00 0.98
N GLN A 67 -10.44 6.05 0.06
CA GLN A 67 -10.52 4.63 0.39
C GLN A 67 -9.21 4.11 1.00
N VAL A 68 -8.05 4.52 0.47
CA VAL A 68 -6.74 4.18 1.06
C VAL A 68 -6.59 4.77 2.45
N GLN A 69 -6.98 6.03 2.66
CA GLN A 69 -6.99 6.64 4.00
C GLN A 69 -7.88 5.86 4.97
N THR A 70 -9.08 5.48 4.54
CA THR A 70 -10.01 4.66 5.33
C THR A 70 -9.37 3.30 5.68
N PHE A 71 -8.71 2.67 4.72
CA PHE A 71 -7.98 1.42 4.94
C PHE A 71 -6.86 1.61 5.96
N LEU A 72 -6.02 2.65 5.84
CA LEU A 72 -4.93 2.92 6.77
C LEU A 72 -5.43 3.17 8.19
N ASN A 73 -6.48 3.97 8.37
CA ASN A 73 -7.08 4.22 9.68
C ASN A 73 -7.56 2.91 10.34
N LYS A 74 -8.23 2.04 9.58
CA LYS A 74 -8.65 0.72 10.07
C LYS A 74 -7.46 -0.18 10.37
N TRP A 75 -6.49 -0.26 9.47
CA TRP A 75 -5.30 -1.09 9.64
C TRP A 75 -4.51 -0.71 10.90
N PHE A 76 -4.30 0.58 11.15
CA PHE A 76 -3.63 1.06 12.36
C PHE A 76 -4.48 0.93 13.63
N THR A 77 -5.81 0.93 13.52
CA THR A 77 -6.70 0.61 14.64
C THR A 77 -6.55 -0.86 15.04
N ASP A 78 -6.48 -1.75 14.05
CA ASP A 78 -6.33 -3.20 14.27
C ASP A 78 -4.89 -3.59 14.66
N HIS A 79 -3.89 -2.76 14.29
CA HIS A 79 -2.47 -3.00 14.55
C HIS A 79 -1.80 -1.82 15.28
N PRO A 80 -2.28 -1.47 16.50
CA PRO A 80 -1.84 -0.27 17.22
C PRO A 80 -0.34 -0.30 17.58
N GLN A 81 0.28 -1.48 17.64
CA GLN A 81 1.72 -1.64 17.88
C GLN A 81 2.61 -0.94 16.84
N TYR A 82 2.08 -0.62 15.65
CA TYR A 82 2.82 0.10 14.62
C TYR A 82 2.65 1.63 14.69
N LEU A 83 1.76 2.16 15.55
CA LEU A 83 1.48 3.61 15.61
C LEU A 83 2.69 4.43 16.07
N SER A 84 3.57 3.86 16.89
CA SER A 84 4.81 4.51 17.31
C SER A 84 5.83 4.62 16.18
N ASN A 85 5.72 3.80 15.13
CA ASN A 85 6.69 3.77 14.07
C ASN A 85 6.54 5.00 13.15
N PRO A 86 7.65 5.59 12.69
CA PRO A 86 7.60 6.55 11.59
C PRO A 86 6.90 5.92 10.38
N PHE A 87 5.87 6.59 9.87
CA PHE A 87 5.13 6.14 8.70
C PHE A 87 5.54 6.95 7.47
N TYR A 88 5.81 6.24 6.38
CA TYR A 88 6.14 6.78 5.08
C TYR A 88 5.21 6.15 4.05
N ILE A 89 4.78 6.94 3.08
CA ILE A 89 3.94 6.46 1.99
C ILE A 89 4.58 6.86 0.67
N GLY A 90 4.62 5.93 -0.27
CA GLY A 90 5.12 6.22 -1.60
C GLY A 90 4.73 5.18 -2.64
N GLY A 91 5.05 5.49 -3.89
CA GLY A 91 4.81 4.60 -5.02
C GLY A 91 5.38 5.16 -6.33
N ASP A 92 5.29 4.38 -7.39
CA ASP A 92 5.83 4.75 -8.70
C ASP A 92 4.72 5.04 -9.73
N SER A 93 5.07 5.74 -10.81
CA SER A 93 4.21 6.04 -11.95
C SER A 93 2.95 6.82 -11.54
N TYR A 94 1.75 6.30 -11.81
CA TYR A 94 0.47 6.96 -11.48
C TYR A 94 0.31 7.21 -9.97
N ALA A 95 1.03 6.46 -9.12
CA ALA A 95 1.08 6.71 -7.69
C ALA A 95 1.49 8.17 -7.38
N GLY A 96 2.34 8.79 -8.21
CA GLY A 96 2.73 10.20 -8.04
C GLY A 96 1.57 11.21 -8.05
N LYS A 97 0.38 10.83 -8.58
CA LYS A 97 -0.84 11.65 -8.46
C LYS A 97 -1.62 11.40 -7.18
N VAL A 98 -1.77 10.13 -6.78
CA VAL A 98 -2.64 9.73 -5.66
C VAL A 98 -1.94 9.82 -4.31
N ILE A 99 -0.62 9.60 -4.25
CA ILE A 99 0.17 9.65 -3.01
C ILE A 99 0.06 11.03 -2.32
N PRO A 100 0.19 12.18 -3.03
CA PRO A 100 -0.04 13.48 -2.42
C PRO A 100 -1.44 13.66 -1.84
N LEU A 101 -2.48 13.16 -2.52
CA LEU A 101 -3.88 13.23 -2.05
C LEU A 101 -4.06 12.40 -0.77
N ILE A 102 -3.46 11.21 -0.70
CA ILE A 102 -3.52 10.36 0.49
C ILE A 102 -2.78 11.01 1.65
N ALA A 103 -1.56 11.52 1.41
CA ALA A 103 -0.76 12.18 2.43
C ALA A 103 -1.45 13.44 2.98
N GLN A 104 -2.09 14.22 2.11
CA GLN A 104 -2.91 15.35 2.52
C GLN A 104 -4.06 14.91 3.44
N GLY A 105 -4.83 13.89 3.04
CA GLY A 105 -5.92 13.37 3.87
C GLY A 105 -5.44 12.92 5.25
N ILE A 106 -4.30 12.21 5.32
CA ILE A 106 -3.70 11.81 6.59
C ILE A 106 -3.31 13.04 7.43
N SER A 107 -2.68 14.05 6.82
CA SER A 107 -2.28 15.30 7.50
C SER A 107 -3.49 16.03 8.09
N GLU A 108 -4.57 16.18 7.33
CA GLU A 108 -5.81 16.80 7.79
C GLU A 108 -6.42 16.00 8.97
N GLY A 109 -6.36 14.66 8.91
CA GLY A 109 -6.77 13.79 10.02
C GLY A 109 -5.96 14.02 11.29
N ILE A 110 -4.64 14.25 11.18
CA ILE A 110 -3.76 14.58 12.31
C ILE A 110 -4.14 15.93 12.91
N ASP A 111 -4.33 16.96 12.08
CA ASP A 111 -4.71 18.30 12.53
C ASP A 111 -6.06 18.31 13.26
N MET A 112 -7.00 17.50 12.79
CA MET A 112 -8.30 17.28 13.43
C MET A 112 -8.25 16.33 14.63
N ARG A 113 -7.08 15.77 14.98
CA ARG A 113 -6.90 14.75 16.04
C ARG A 113 -7.81 13.54 15.87
N GLN A 114 -8.08 13.14 14.63
CA GLN A 114 -8.82 11.91 14.34
C GLN A 114 -7.99 10.70 14.79
N GLN A 115 -8.65 9.74 15.42
CA GLN A 115 -8.00 8.50 15.85
C GLN A 115 -8.12 7.43 14.76
N PRO A 116 -7.06 6.64 14.51
CA PRO A 116 -5.76 6.73 15.16
C PRO A 116 -4.87 7.85 14.56
N VAL A 117 -4.04 8.47 15.39
CA VAL A 117 -3.08 9.49 14.92
C VAL A 117 -1.88 8.80 14.27
N ILE A 118 -1.84 8.79 12.94
CA ILE A 118 -0.76 8.19 12.15
C ILE A 118 0.49 9.07 12.21
N ASN A 119 1.64 8.48 12.51
CA ASN A 119 2.93 9.18 12.61
C ASN A 119 3.57 9.43 11.23
N LEU A 120 2.86 10.12 10.33
CA LEU A 120 3.33 10.41 8.97
C LEU A 120 4.57 11.32 8.99
N LYS A 121 5.62 10.93 8.26
CA LYS A 121 6.88 11.69 8.14
C LYS A 121 7.12 12.24 6.74
N ALA A 122 6.90 11.46 5.70
CA ALA A 122 7.10 11.95 4.33
C ALA A 122 6.28 11.19 3.27
N SER A 123 6.01 11.96 2.22
CA SER A 123 5.64 11.64 0.83
C SER A 123 6.76 11.19 -0.10
N TYR A 124 6.69 10.08 -0.86
CA TYR A 124 7.61 9.85 -1.99
C TYR A 124 6.91 9.37 -3.26
#